data_AF-F0R416-F1
#
_entry.id   AF-F0R416-F1
#
_cell.length_a   1.000
_cell.length_b   1.000
_cell.length_c   1.000
_cell.angle_alpha   90.00
_cell.angle_beta   90.00
_cell.angle_gamma   90.00
#
_symmetry.space_group_name_H-M   'P 1'
#
loop_
_entity.id
_entity.type
_entity.pdbx_description
1 polymer ?
#
loop_
_entity_poly.entity_id
_entity_poly.type
_entity_poly.pdbx_seq_one_letter_code
_entity_poly.pdbx_strand_id
1 'polypeptide(L)'
;MKQHRLYIIMCILSLLFLAGCRDEEPVQSAESKRTITVNLGIAMSRVADIEGVIGDNTRPDNLQLWIFDGNTADATLIFHENITNNLDFSIIDLNNRLVQTIERIINVENEINILHFYIVMNTTGISLDENSTPHDIETATFTQQTTWTGDNKVPLYGYGTLDVSTHRSEYSVSIETTRAVGKLELFFTKENENAYLKINKIELEQMPDIGYLKNAGEGETQQVAESYTDEIDNLLDNESGNGLEIETSLPESEDTQIGHFSDYEDKFTKLKLTHTYLLENLNGDTWTAIDNNKDYIYPTIIEDEETRYKMTVFYQASTNGTEKEQVVYLPAIERNVWNKIFVRVKDDGFAIALNVLPWEEVEESDIGWNGNTPVGSNAPLVAWRLLSGKIEPDHENAKNGDAEAKYCYVLNPRYTSDDDHIELEEHSAYAGFYFRLNEPEGAVWKAHLSNPDYFAFGTGTYDINGDNVHERRCVSTGRARDEAYQIQIYAKHPWTEGTDFNGNVNAEFTGLKEVKTEFWITITLVDGTEYELVINPNDSYVDETYYYNNRRFAGTDTRITIWQLRALNGYAYDDLMDYYINNGDITNPWWTGEGDID
;
A
#
# COMPACT_ATOMS: atom_id res chain seq x y z
N MET A 1 -54.24 0.91 -9.81
CA MET A 1 -54.39 -0.50 -10.22
C MET A 1 -53.03 -1.03 -10.63
N LYS A 2 -52.57 -2.03 -9.87
CA LYS A 2 -51.48 -3.00 -10.06
C LYS A 2 -50.43 -2.75 -11.15
N GLN A 3 -49.22 -2.39 -10.72
CA GLN A 3 -47.96 -2.75 -11.38
C GLN A 3 -47.74 -4.27 -11.27
N HIS A 4 -47.28 -4.90 -12.35
CA HIS A 4 -46.88 -6.29 -12.40
C HIS A 4 -45.45 -6.46 -11.86
N ARG A 5 -45.31 -7.27 -10.81
CA ARG A 5 -44.03 -7.80 -10.33
C ARG A 5 -43.71 -9.06 -11.14
N LEU A 6 -42.55 -9.07 -11.78
CA LEU A 6 -41.94 -10.30 -12.30
C LEU A 6 -41.17 -10.93 -11.14
N TYR A 7 -41.66 -12.07 -10.65
CA TYR A 7 -40.99 -12.89 -9.65
C TYR A 7 -39.86 -13.67 -10.34
N ILE A 8 -38.61 -13.34 -10.05
CA ILE A 8 -37.49 -14.29 -10.22
C ILE A 8 -37.31 -14.98 -8.87
N ILE A 9 -37.66 -16.26 -8.85
CA ILE A 9 -37.41 -17.18 -7.74
C ILE A 9 -35.91 -17.45 -7.74
N MET A 10 -35.14 -16.71 -6.94
CA MET A 10 -33.82 -17.17 -6.50
C MET A 10 -34.07 -18.19 -5.39
N CYS A 11 -33.74 -19.45 -5.68
CA CYS A 11 -33.67 -20.51 -4.69
C CYS A 11 -32.64 -20.13 -3.62
N ILE A 12 -33.13 -19.55 -2.52
CA ILE A 12 -32.42 -19.50 -1.24
C ILE A 12 -32.38 -20.94 -0.73
N LEU A 13 -31.31 -21.67 -1.08
CA LEU A 13 -30.99 -22.92 -0.41
C LEU A 13 -30.46 -22.55 0.97
N SER A 14 -31.40 -22.49 1.90
CA SER A 14 -31.16 -22.39 3.33
C SER A 14 -30.51 -23.69 3.79
N LEU A 15 -29.17 -23.77 3.76
CA LEU A 15 -28.43 -24.83 4.42
C LEU A 15 -27.98 -24.33 5.79
N LEU A 16 -28.79 -24.70 6.77
CA LEU A 16 -28.41 -25.11 8.13
C LEU A 16 -26.91 -24.97 8.47
N PHE A 17 -26.51 -23.82 9.00
CA PHE A 17 -25.37 -23.76 9.91
C PHE A 17 -25.82 -24.28 11.27
N LEU A 18 -25.95 -25.60 11.38
CA LEU A 18 -25.73 -26.25 12.66
C LEU A 18 -24.25 -26.08 12.97
N ALA A 19 -23.95 -25.41 14.08
CA ALA A 19 -22.66 -25.53 14.75
C ALA A 19 -22.48 -27.00 15.17
N GLY A 20 -21.96 -27.81 14.24
CA GLY A 20 -21.24 -29.01 14.57
C GLY A 20 -19.79 -28.59 14.80
N CYS A 21 -19.29 -28.76 16.02
CA CYS A 21 -17.88 -29.06 16.21
C CYS A 21 -17.54 -30.22 15.28
N ARG A 22 -16.95 -29.92 14.13
CA ARG A 22 -16.08 -30.84 13.42
C ARG A 22 -14.67 -30.41 13.79
N ASP A 23 -14.14 -31.02 14.84
CA ASP A 23 -12.78 -31.50 14.75
C ASP A 23 -12.79 -32.53 13.60
N GLU A 24 -12.72 -32.06 12.35
CA GLU A 24 -12.17 -32.88 11.30
C GLU A 24 -10.66 -32.86 11.51
N GLU A 25 -10.21 -33.77 12.38
CA GLU A 25 -8.86 -34.28 12.23
C GLU A 25 -8.65 -34.62 10.74
N PRO A 26 -7.48 -34.30 10.17
CA PRO A 26 -7.17 -34.67 8.81
C PRO A 26 -7.46 -36.16 8.66
N VAL A 27 -8.30 -36.53 7.69
CA VAL A 27 -8.40 -37.91 7.27
C VAL A 27 -7.03 -38.25 6.68
N GLN A 28 -6.14 -38.76 7.52
CA GLN A 28 -5.01 -39.55 7.06
C GLN A 28 -5.62 -40.75 6.35
N SER A 29 -5.77 -40.65 5.04
CA SER A 29 -5.82 -41.86 4.23
C SER A 29 -4.52 -42.61 4.48
N ALA A 30 -4.53 -43.92 4.33
CA ALA A 30 -3.32 -44.74 4.40
C ALA A 30 -2.32 -44.46 3.26
N GLU A 31 -2.43 -43.30 2.59
CA GLU A 31 -1.62 -42.84 1.48
C GLU A 31 -0.74 -41.69 1.95
N SER A 32 0.48 -41.59 1.41
CA SER A 32 1.50 -40.61 1.78
C SER A 32 1.12 -39.14 1.49
N LYS A 33 -0.12 -38.84 1.09
CA LYS A 33 -0.58 -37.52 0.61
C LYS A 33 -1.64 -36.91 1.52
N ARG A 34 -1.66 -35.58 1.55
CA ARG A 34 -2.73 -34.74 2.10
C ARG A 34 -3.28 -33.81 1.03
N THR A 35 -4.58 -33.57 1.06
CA THR A 35 -5.22 -32.54 0.23
C THR A 35 -5.26 -31.24 1.02
N ILE A 36 -4.82 -30.15 0.40
CA ILE A 36 -4.86 -28.81 1.00
C ILE A 36 -5.54 -27.83 0.04
N THR A 37 -6.19 -26.82 0.62
CA THR A 37 -6.67 -25.64 -0.10
C THR A 37 -5.65 -24.51 0.07
N VAL A 38 -5.26 -23.87 -1.03
CA VAL A 38 -4.38 -22.72 -1.07
C VAL A 38 -5.14 -21.52 -1.63
N ASN A 39 -5.28 -20.48 -0.82
CA ASN A 39 -5.77 -19.17 -1.24
C ASN A 39 -4.56 -18.34 -1.70
N LEU A 40 -4.40 -18.21 -3.02
CA LEU A 40 -3.31 -17.49 -3.65
C LEU A 40 -3.75 -16.05 -3.96
N GLY A 41 -3.17 -15.07 -3.27
CA GLY A 41 -3.24 -13.66 -3.65
C GLY A 41 -2.16 -13.35 -4.68
N ILE A 42 -2.54 -12.73 -5.80
CA ILE A 42 -1.62 -12.34 -6.86
C ILE A 42 -1.74 -10.83 -7.01
N ALA A 43 -0.68 -10.11 -6.68
CA ALA A 43 -0.63 -8.67 -6.71
C ALA A 43 0.21 -8.18 -7.90
N MET A 44 -0.26 -7.13 -8.56
CA MET A 44 0.50 -6.37 -9.56
C MET A 44 0.36 -4.88 -9.30
N SER A 45 1.43 -4.15 -9.55
CA SER A 45 1.50 -2.74 -9.20
C SER A 45 0.56 -1.89 -10.07
N ARG A 46 -0.12 -0.91 -9.47
CA ARG A 46 -0.76 0.18 -10.21
C ARG A 46 0.21 1.35 -10.27
N VAL A 47 0.19 2.05 -11.39
CA VAL A 47 0.88 3.33 -11.50
C VAL A 47 0.02 4.37 -10.82
N ALA A 48 0.58 5.23 -9.97
CA ALA A 48 -0.01 6.53 -9.63
C ALA A 48 1.10 7.56 -9.81
N ASP A 49 0.83 8.66 -10.53
CA ASP A 49 1.71 9.82 -10.43
C ASP A 49 1.38 10.63 -9.17
N ILE A 50 2.16 11.69 -8.90
CA ILE A 50 1.99 12.57 -7.74
C ILE A 50 0.59 13.24 -7.66
N GLU A 51 -0.21 13.17 -8.73
CA GLU A 51 -1.58 13.70 -8.79
C GLU A 51 -2.65 12.58 -8.68
N GLY A 52 -2.24 11.34 -8.41
CA GLY A 52 -3.15 10.20 -8.30
C GLY A 52 -3.71 9.73 -9.65
N VAL A 53 -3.08 10.09 -10.77
CA VAL A 53 -3.45 9.53 -12.08
C VAL A 53 -3.03 8.07 -12.10
N ILE A 54 -4.01 7.21 -11.90
CA ILE A 54 -3.85 5.78 -12.01
C ILE A 54 -3.39 5.45 -13.44
N GLY A 55 -2.45 4.51 -13.60
CA GLY A 55 -2.04 3.95 -14.89
C GLY A 55 -3.22 3.47 -15.72
N ASP A 56 -2.99 2.92 -16.91
CA ASP A 56 -4.08 2.70 -17.87
C ASP A 56 -5.17 1.67 -17.46
N ASN A 57 -5.10 1.13 -16.24
CA ASN A 57 -6.01 0.14 -15.63
C ASN A 57 -6.18 -1.11 -16.49
N THR A 58 -5.25 -1.39 -17.39
CA THR A 58 -5.25 -2.65 -18.12
C THR A 58 -5.00 -3.81 -17.18
N ARG A 59 -5.36 -5.01 -17.62
CA ARG A 59 -5.26 -6.27 -16.87
C ARG A 59 -4.52 -7.29 -17.72
N PRO A 60 -3.85 -8.29 -17.15
CA PRO A 60 -3.22 -9.34 -17.94
C PRO A 60 -4.24 -10.13 -18.78
N ASP A 61 -3.80 -10.61 -19.94
CA ASP A 61 -4.59 -11.44 -20.86
C ASP A 61 -4.61 -12.92 -20.45
N ASN A 62 -3.52 -13.39 -19.87
CA ASN A 62 -3.37 -14.77 -19.41
C ASN A 62 -2.38 -14.87 -18.24
N LEU A 63 -2.48 -15.97 -17.50
CA LEU A 63 -1.65 -16.28 -16.35
C LEU A 63 -1.32 -17.77 -16.36
N GLN A 64 -0.05 -18.12 -16.24
CA GLN A 64 0.40 -19.48 -15.97
C GLN A 64 0.94 -19.58 -14.54
N LEU A 65 0.49 -20.62 -13.83
CA LEU A 65 0.86 -20.91 -12.44
C LEU A 65 1.50 -22.30 -12.38
N TRP A 66 2.69 -22.36 -11.79
CA TRP A 66 3.33 -23.62 -11.39
C TRP A 66 3.55 -23.66 -9.89
N ILE A 67 3.31 -24.81 -9.28
CA ILE A 67 3.59 -25.09 -7.87
C ILE A 67 4.51 -26.31 -7.82
N PHE A 68 5.68 -26.14 -7.22
CA PHE A 68 6.70 -27.18 -7.07
C PHE A 68 6.93 -27.53 -5.60
N ASP A 69 7.42 -28.74 -5.37
CA ASP A 69 8.03 -29.15 -4.11
C ASP A 69 9.28 -28.29 -3.84
N GLY A 70 9.26 -27.51 -2.75
CA GLY A 70 10.36 -26.67 -2.33
C GLY A 70 11.41 -27.38 -1.46
N ASN A 71 11.18 -28.63 -1.06
CA ASN A 71 12.13 -29.36 -0.21
C ASN A 71 13.34 -29.91 -0.98
N THR A 72 13.21 -30.08 -2.30
CA THR A 72 14.18 -30.79 -3.13
C THR A 72 14.79 -29.85 -4.18
N ALA A 73 16.08 -30.06 -4.48
CA ALA A 73 16.76 -29.31 -5.54
C ALA A 73 16.20 -29.62 -6.94
N ASP A 74 15.60 -30.81 -7.11
CA ASP A 74 14.98 -31.24 -8.37
C ASP A 74 13.57 -30.64 -8.58
N ALA A 75 13.01 -30.00 -7.54
CA ALA A 75 11.74 -29.26 -7.55
C ALA A 75 10.63 -29.95 -8.36
N THR A 76 10.06 -31.02 -7.81
CA THR A 76 9.02 -31.81 -8.49
C THR A 76 7.73 -31.02 -8.66
N LEU A 77 7.13 -31.04 -9.86
CA LEU A 77 5.86 -30.35 -10.12
C LEU A 77 4.70 -31.00 -9.34
N ILE A 78 3.97 -30.17 -8.61
CA ILE A 78 2.78 -30.55 -7.84
C ILE A 78 1.51 -30.14 -8.58
N PHE A 79 1.51 -28.93 -9.15
CA PHE A 79 0.35 -28.36 -9.81
C PHE A 79 0.77 -27.40 -10.92
N HIS A 80 0.05 -27.42 -12.04
CA HIS A 80 0.16 -26.44 -13.10
C HIS A 80 -1.23 -26.04 -13.59
N GLU A 81 -1.41 -24.77 -13.92
CA GLU A 81 -2.60 -24.27 -14.59
C GLU A 81 -2.30 -23.08 -15.48
N ASN A 82 -2.96 -23.04 -16.63
CA ASN A 82 -3.02 -21.88 -17.51
C ASN A 82 -4.43 -21.26 -17.49
N ILE A 83 -4.52 -20.03 -17.02
CA ILE A 83 -5.75 -19.26 -16.84
C ILE A 83 -5.83 -18.19 -17.94
N THR A 84 -6.79 -18.35 -18.84
CA THR A 84 -7.03 -17.43 -19.98
C THR A 84 -8.40 -16.75 -19.90
N ASN A 85 -9.25 -17.17 -18.96
CA ASN A 85 -10.57 -16.60 -18.71
C ASN A 85 -10.71 -16.36 -17.20
N ASN A 86 -11.51 -15.36 -16.79
CA ASN A 86 -11.72 -14.98 -15.39
C ASN A 86 -10.49 -14.36 -14.69
N LEU A 87 -9.64 -13.65 -15.45
CA LEU A 87 -8.68 -12.73 -14.85
C LEU A 87 -9.40 -11.40 -14.63
N ASP A 88 -9.80 -11.15 -13.39
CA ASP A 88 -10.58 -9.97 -13.03
C ASP A 88 -9.72 -8.88 -12.40
N PHE A 89 -8.71 -9.21 -11.57
CA PHE A 89 -7.86 -8.21 -10.90
C PHE A 89 -8.67 -7.00 -10.42
N SER A 90 -9.79 -7.28 -9.75
CA SER A 90 -10.81 -6.29 -9.38
C SER A 90 -10.68 -5.80 -7.95
N ILE A 91 -9.77 -6.41 -7.19
CA ILE A 91 -9.46 -6.02 -5.83
C ILE A 91 -8.30 -5.04 -5.89
N ILE A 92 -8.33 -4.03 -5.02
CA ILE A 92 -7.20 -3.13 -4.78
C ILE A 92 -6.73 -3.42 -3.35
N ASP A 93 -5.43 -3.66 -3.17
CA ASP A 93 -4.85 -3.86 -1.83
C ASP A 93 -4.35 -2.55 -1.21
N LEU A 94 -3.77 -2.68 -0.02
CA LEU A 94 -3.20 -1.60 0.78
C LEU A 94 -2.15 -0.75 0.08
N ASN A 95 -1.39 -1.34 -0.83
CA ASN A 95 -0.34 -0.63 -1.56
C ASN A 95 -0.90 -0.12 -2.90
N ASN A 96 -2.24 -0.02 -2.99
CA ASN A 96 -2.99 0.31 -4.17
C ASN A 96 -2.62 -0.59 -5.37
N ARG A 97 -2.33 -1.87 -5.13
CA ARG A 97 -2.01 -2.83 -6.20
C ARG A 97 -3.27 -3.52 -6.66
N LEU A 98 -3.34 -3.86 -7.96
CA LEU A 98 -4.41 -4.73 -8.44
C LEU A 98 -4.15 -6.14 -7.95
N VAL A 99 -5.13 -6.72 -7.27
CA VAL A 99 -5.06 -8.05 -6.70
C VAL A 99 -6.12 -8.94 -7.31
N GLN A 100 -5.71 -10.18 -7.56
CA GLN A 100 -6.62 -11.29 -7.82
C GLN A 100 -6.36 -12.42 -6.84
N THR A 101 -7.41 -12.90 -6.19
CA THR A 101 -7.35 -14.10 -5.35
C THR A 101 -7.82 -15.32 -6.12
N ILE A 102 -7.07 -16.41 -6.02
CA ILE A 102 -7.32 -17.67 -6.69
C ILE A 102 -7.25 -18.80 -5.66
N GLU A 103 -8.36 -19.49 -5.42
CA GLU A 103 -8.40 -20.68 -4.57
C GLU A 103 -8.02 -21.94 -5.38
N ARG A 104 -7.08 -22.75 -4.88
CA ARG A 104 -6.71 -24.02 -5.50
C ARG A 104 -6.64 -25.15 -4.48
N ILE A 105 -7.20 -26.30 -4.87
CA ILE A 105 -7.12 -27.53 -4.10
C ILE A 105 -6.03 -28.40 -4.73
N ILE A 106 -5.00 -28.73 -3.96
CA ILE A 106 -3.84 -29.49 -4.42
C ILE A 106 -3.55 -30.69 -3.51
N ASN A 107 -2.92 -31.72 -4.06
CA ASN A 107 -2.48 -32.90 -3.30
C ASN A 107 -0.98 -32.82 -3.07
N VAL A 108 -0.57 -32.86 -1.80
CA VAL A 108 0.81 -32.67 -1.36
C VAL A 108 1.26 -33.89 -0.57
N GLU A 109 2.43 -34.44 -0.87
CA GLU A 109 3.02 -35.54 -0.08
C GLU A 109 3.35 -35.05 1.35
N ASN A 110 3.17 -35.91 2.35
CA ASN A 110 3.31 -35.59 3.78
C ASN A 110 4.72 -35.15 4.17
N GLU A 111 5.74 -35.55 3.42
CA GLU A 111 7.12 -35.11 3.59
C GLU A 111 7.38 -33.69 3.06
N ILE A 112 6.54 -33.15 2.19
CA ILE A 112 6.69 -31.82 1.61
C ILE A 112 6.29 -30.77 2.65
N ASN A 113 7.25 -29.91 2.99
CA ASN A 113 7.11 -28.88 4.02
C ASN A 113 7.07 -27.47 3.43
N ILE A 114 7.57 -27.29 2.21
CA ILE A 114 7.64 -25.99 1.53
C ILE A 114 7.13 -26.16 0.11
N LEU A 115 6.36 -25.20 -0.37
CA LEU A 115 5.93 -25.09 -1.76
C LEU A 115 6.56 -23.85 -2.40
N HIS A 116 7.03 -23.98 -3.64
CA HIS A 116 7.48 -22.86 -4.47
C HIS A 116 6.45 -22.57 -5.55
N PHE A 117 6.13 -21.30 -5.74
CA PHE A 117 5.13 -20.82 -6.69
C PHE A 117 5.83 -19.96 -7.74
N TYR A 118 5.49 -20.19 -9.00
CA TYR A 118 5.92 -19.37 -10.13
C TYR A 118 4.70 -18.89 -10.89
N ILE A 119 4.64 -17.59 -11.13
CA ILE A 119 3.58 -16.93 -11.89
C ILE A 119 4.21 -16.23 -13.08
N VAL A 120 3.69 -16.50 -14.28
CA VAL A 120 4.04 -15.76 -15.49
C VAL A 120 2.76 -15.27 -16.14
N MET A 121 2.68 -13.97 -16.45
CA MET A 121 1.53 -13.38 -17.13
C MET A 121 1.88 -12.86 -18.51
N ASN A 122 0.88 -12.76 -19.38
CA ASN A 122 1.02 -12.27 -20.76
C ASN A 122 2.06 -13.09 -21.54
N THR A 123 1.91 -14.41 -21.54
CA THR A 123 2.89 -15.38 -22.07
C THR A 123 2.97 -15.44 -23.59
N THR A 124 2.41 -14.47 -24.32
CA THR A 124 2.50 -14.44 -25.78
C THR A 124 3.95 -14.21 -26.20
N GLY A 125 4.50 -15.11 -27.01
CA GLY A 125 5.91 -15.07 -27.41
C GLY A 125 6.88 -15.69 -26.40
N ILE A 126 6.37 -16.26 -25.31
CA ILE A 126 7.16 -16.95 -24.27
C ILE A 126 6.96 -18.46 -24.39
N SER A 127 8.05 -19.22 -24.48
CA SER A 127 8.00 -20.68 -24.67
C SER A 127 8.00 -21.41 -23.32
N LEU A 128 6.84 -21.44 -22.65
CA LEU A 128 6.61 -22.17 -21.41
C LEU A 128 5.36 -23.04 -21.50
N ASP A 129 5.40 -24.22 -20.86
CA ASP A 129 4.28 -25.14 -20.78
C ASP A 129 4.24 -25.91 -19.44
N GLU A 130 3.32 -26.86 -19.32
CA GLU A 130 3.13 -27.63 -18.08
C GLU A 130 4.37 -28.43 -17.63
N ASN A 131 5.30 -28.72 -18.53
CA ASN A 131 6.52 -29.49 -18.26
C ASN A 131 7.74 -28.59 -17.99
N SER A 132 7.59 -27.26 -18.07
CA SER A 132 8.65 -26.33 -17.75
C SER A 132 9.13 -26.53 -16.32
N THR A 133 10.44 -26.71 -16.15
CA THR A 133 11.09 -26.79 -14.84
C THR A 133 11.26 -25.39 -14.25
N PRO A 134 11.56 -25.25 -12.95
CA PRO A 134 11.92 -23.95 -12.38
C PRO A 134 13.04 -23.26 -13.17
N HIS A 135 14.06 -24.00 -13.60
CA HIS A 135 15.13 -23.44 -14.41
C HIS A 135 14.63 -22.89 -15.76
N ASP A 136 13.73 -23.62 -16.44
CA ASP A 136 13.15 -23.15 -17.70
C ASP A 136 12.33 -21.87 -17.50
N ILE A 137 11.57 -21.79 -16.40
CA ILE A 137 10.77 -20.61 -16.05
C ILE A 137 11.66 -19.41 -15.71
N GLU A 138 12.72 -19.62 -14.93
CA GLU A 138 13.62 -18.56 -14.47
C GLU A 138 14.55 -18.04 -15.58
N THR A 139 14.83 -18.86 -16.60
CA THR A 139 15.69 -18.47 -17.74
C THR A 139 14.89 -18.13 -19.00
N ALA A 140 13.55 -18.15 -18.91
CA ALA A 140 12.70 -17.86 -20.04
C ALA A 140 12.88 -16.42 -20.55
N THR A 141 12.91 -16.31 -21.87
CA THR A 141 13.11 -15.07 -22.60
C THR A 141 11.90 -14.72 -23.46
N PHE A 142 11.84 -13.47 -23.88
CA PHE A 142 10.82 -12.95 -24.78
C PHE A 142 11.43 -11.88 -25.70
N THR A 143 10.74 -11.52 -26.78
CA THR A 143 11.18 -10.47 -27.71
C THR A 143 10.24 -9.27 -27.63
N GLN A 144 10.72 -8.10 -28.06
CA GLN A 144 9.93 -6.87 -28.16
C GLN A 144 8.63 -7.12 -28.94
N GLN A 145 7.49 -6.65 -28.42
CA GLN A 145 6.20 -6.71 -29.11
C GLN A 145 5.59 -5.32 -29.29
N THR A 146 5.11 -5.04 -30.50
CA THR A 146 4.34 -3.81 -30.79
C THR A 146 2.87 -3.92 -30.37
N THR A 147 2.43 -5.10 -29.90
CA THR A 147 1.06 -5.39 -29.46
C THR A 147 0.83 -5.13 -27.97
N TRP A 148 1.85 -4.73 -27.22
CA TRP A 148 1.69 -4.34 -25.83
C TRP A 148 0.90 -3.03 -25.74
N THR A 149 -0.37 -3.18 -25.43
CA THR A 149 -1.37 -2.10 -25.50
C THR A 149 -1.66 -1.47 -24.14
N GLY A 150 -0.98 -1.90 -23.09
CA GLY A 150 -1.11 -1.28 -21.79
C GLY A 150 -0.18 -1.78 -20.70
N ASP A 151 -0.20 -1.09 -19.57
CA ASP A 151 0.78 -1.22 -18.49
C ASP A 151 0.82 -2.64 -17.92
N ASN A 152 -0.32 -3.34 -17.86
CA ASN A 152 -0.42 -4.72 -17.39
C ASN A 152 -0.64 -5.72 -18.54
N LYS A 153 -0.30 -5.34 -19.78
CA LYS A 153 -0.32 -6.19 -20.99
C LYS A 153 1.08 -6.63 -21.44
N VAL A 154 2.10 -6.30 -20.65
CA VAL A 154 3.50 -6.70 -20.86
C VAL A 154 3.82 -7.97 -20.05
N PRO A 155 4.89 -8.72 -20.36
CA PRO A 155 5.28 -9.88 -19.54
C PRO A 155 5.50 -9.51 -18.07
N LEU A 156 4.91 -10.29 -17.16
CA LEU A 156 5.13 -10.17 -15.71
C LEU A 156 5.58 -11.51 -15.14
N TYR A 157 6.43 -11.43 -14.12
CA TYR A 157 6.95 -12.58 -13.38
C TYR A 157 6.74 -12.41 -11.88
N GLY A 158 6.36 -13.48 -11.18
CA GLY A 158 6.26 -13.51 -9.73
C GLY A 158 6.73 -14.84 -9.16
N TYR A 159 7.33 -14.78 -7.97
CA TYR A 159 7.82 -15.94 -7.22
C TYR A 159 7.38 -15.85 -5.76
N GLY A 160 6.97 -16.98 -5.19
CA GLY A 160 6.57 -17.05 -3.78
C GLY A 160 6.87 -18.40 -3.15
N THR A 161 6.93 -18.41 -1.82
CA THR A 161 7.11 -19.64 -1.04
C THR A 161 6.04 -19.76 0.04
N LEU A 162 5.67 -21.00 0.39
CA LEU A 162 4.69 -21.27 1.42
C LEU A 162 5.13 -22.46 2.30
N ASP A 163 5.21 -22.24 3.60
CA ASP A 163 5.45 -23.30 4.59
C ASP A 163 4.14 -24.07 4.89
N VAL A 164 4.16 -25.35 4.59
CA VAL A 164 3.06 -26.32 4.78
C VAL A 164 3.42 -27.42 5.81
N SER A 165 4.48 -27.22 6.59
CA SER A 165 4.96 -28.16 7.63
C SER A 165 3.99 -28.36 8.79
N THR A 166 3.00 -27.47 8.93
CA THR A 166 1.96 -27.59 9.97
C THR A 166 0.82 -28.55 9.62
N HIS A 167 0.78 -29.06 8.37
CA HIS A 167 -0.21 -30.04 7.91
C HIS A 167 -1.68 -29.60 8.10
N ARG A 168 -1.94 -28.28 8.09
CA ARG A 168 -3.29 -27.70 8.02
C ARG A 168 -3.99 -28.09 6.72
N SER A 169 -5.32 -27.99 6.71
CA SER A 169 -6.14 -28.17 5.50
C SER A 169 -6.17 -26.93 4.60
N GLU A 170 -5.85 -25.75 5.14
CA GLU A 170 -5.97 -24.46 4.44
C GLU A 170 -4.74 -23.58 4.69
N TYR A 171 -4.30 -22.90 3.62
CA TYR A 171 -3.19 -21.96 3.63
C TYR A 171 -3.48 -20.75 2.76
N SER A 172 -2.72 -19.67 2.99
CA SER A 172 -2.76 -18.46 2.17
C SER A 172 -1.35 -18.00 1.86
N VAL A 173 -1.14 -17.52 0.64
CA VAL A 173 0.14 -16.96 0.19
C VAL A 173 -0.17 -15.79 -0.74
N SER A 174 0.60 -14.71 -0.62
CA SER A 174 0.54 -13.58 -1.53
C SER A 174 1.80 -13.52 -2.36
N ILE A 175 1.66 -13.32 -3.66
CA ILE A 175 2.76 -13.27 -4.63
C ILE A 175 2.67 -11.97 -5.39
N GLU A 176 3.74 -11.20 -5.29
CA GLU A 176 3.94 -9.97 -6.03
C GLU A 176 4.52 -10.29 -7.41
N THR A 177 4.03 -9.57 -8.41
CA THR A 177 4.48 -9.73 -9.80
C THR A 177 5.05 -8.44 -10.34
N THR A 178 6.18 -8.55 -11.02
CA THR A 178 6.98 -7.44 -11.53
C THR A 178 6.99 -7.49 -13.05
N ARG A 179 6.84 -6.34 -13.70
CA ARG A 179 6.96 -6.23 -15.16
C ARG A 179 8.40 -6.50 -15.59
N ALA A 180 8.59 -7.24 -16.67
CA ALA A 180 9.92 -7.57 -17.19
C ALA A 180 10.50 -6.52 -18.17
N VAL A 181 9.84 -5.36 -18.29
CA VAL A 181 10.15 -4.29 -19.25
C VAL A 181 10.15 -2.93 -18.53
N GLY A 182 10.84 -1.94 -19.09
CA GLY A 182 10.74 -0.54 -18.66
C GLY A 182 9.72 0.24 -19.49
N LYS A 183 9.21 1.35 -18.97
CA LYS A 183 8.30 2.26 -19.69
C LYS A 183 9.04 3.54 -20.10
N LEU A 184 8.82 4.02 -21.31
CA LEU A 184 9.39 5.24 -21.88
C LEU A 184 8.29 6.21 -22.31
N GLU A 185 8.37 7.44 -21.84
CA GLU A 185 7.57 8.56 -22.33
C GLU A 185 8.47 9.73 -22.74
N LEU A 186 8.09 10.40 -23.84
CA LEU A 186 8.84 11.50 -24.41
C LEU A 186 8.01 12.78 -24.41
N PHE A 187 8.59 13.85 -23.91
CA PHE A 187 7.95 15.16 -23.74
C PHE A 187 8.80 16.22 -24.41
N PHE A 188 8.20 17.02 -25.29
CA PHE A 188 8.92 18.07 -26.04
C PHE A 188 8.29 19.44 -25.84
N THR A 189 9.15 20.46 -25.75
CA THR A 189 8.74 21.87 -25.67
C THR A 189 9.72 22.75 -26.44
N LYS A 190 9.26 23.92 -26.89
CA LYS A 190 10.13 24.95 -27.49
C LYS A 190 10.60 25.96 -26.43
N GLU A 191 11.76 26.56 -26.65
CA GLU A 191 12.36 27.53 -25.73
C GLU A 191 11.59 28.86 -25.58
N ASN A 192 10.67 29.20 -26.50
CA ASN A 192 9.84 30.39 -26.38
C ASN A 192 8.57 30.27 -27.24
N GLU A 193 7.52 31.02 -26.91
CA GLU A 193 6.21 30.96 -27.58
C GLU A 193 6.28 31.23 -29.10
N ASN A 194 7.21 32.10 -29.53
CA ASN A 194 7.36 32.52 -30.92
C ASN A 194 8.21 31.56 -31.76
N ALA A 195 8.89 30.60 -31.12
CA ALA A 195 9.65 29.60 -31.83
C ALA A 195 8.71 28.63 -32.54
N TYR A 196 9.21 28.04 -33.63
CA TYR A 196 8.53 26.96 -34.30
C TYR A 196 9.28 25.68 -33.97
N LEU A 197 8.55 24.63 -33.61
CA LEU A 197 9.12 23.31 -33.43
C LEU A 197 8.18 22.27 -34.04
N LYS A 198 8.77 21.36 -34.81
CA LYS A 198 8.08 20.21 -35.36
C LYS A 198 8.96 18.97 -35.29
N ILE A 199 8.46 17.91 -34.67
CA ILE A 199 9.15 16.61 -34.61
C ILE A 199 8.67 15.78 -35.79
N ASN A 200 9.58 15.49 -36.73
CA ASN A 200 9.25 14.77 -37.95
C ASN A 200 9.27 13.26 -37.74
N LYS A 201 10.30 12.77 -37.04
CA LYS A 201 10.59 11.35 -36.84
C LYS A 201 11.42 11.15 -35.58
N ILE A 202 11.24 10.01 -34.93
CA ILE A 202 12.13 9.55 -33.85
C ILE A 202 12.53 8.13 -34.18
N GLU A 203 13.81 7.90 -34.42
CA GLU A 203 14.37 6.57 -34.63
C GLU A 203 14.96 6.03 -33.33
N LEU A 204 14.71 4.75 -33.04
CA LEU A 204 15.34 4.01 -31.96
C LEU A 204 16.17 2.87 -32.57
N GLU A 205 17.43 2.81 -32.18
CA GLU A 205 18.42 1.82 -32.58
C GLU A 205 18.95 1.08 -31.34
N GLN A 206 19.71 0.00 -31.56
CA GLN A 206 20.38 -0.77 -30.51
C GLN A 206 19.39 -1.36 -29.49
N MET A 207 18.27 -1.90 -29.99
CA MET A 207 17.32 -2.60 -29.12
C MET A 207 17.86 -4.00 -28.81
N PRO A 208 17.81 -4.47 -27.55
CA PRO A 208 18.11 -5.87 -27.23
C PRO A 208 17.29 -6.83 -28.10
N ASP A 209 17.88 -7.95 -28.51
CA ASP A 209 17.14 -8.98 -29.26
C ASP A 209 16.12 -9.71 -28.37
N ILE A 210 16.44 -9.85 -27.07
CA ILE A 210 15.67 -10.60 -26.08
C ILE A 210 15.60 -9.84 -24.75
N GLY A 211 14.51 -10.04 -24.02
CA GLY A 211 14.35 -9.72 -22.61
C GLY A 211 14.22 -10.99 -21.77
N TYR A 212 14.53 -10.87 -20.47
CA TYR A 212 14.48 -11.96 -19.50
C TYR A 212 13.32 -11.78 -18.52
N LEU A 213 12.55 -12.83 -18.25
CA LEU A 213 11.40 -12.75 -17.35
C LEU A 213 11.78 -12.44 -15.90
N LYS A 214 12.75 -13.19 -15.36
CA LYS A 214 13.23 -13.05 -13.98
C LYS A 214 14.44 -12.09 -13.94
N ASN A 215 14.54 -11.29 -12.90
CA ASN A 215 15.76 -10.52 -12.62
C ASN A 215 16.81 -11.43 -11.96
N ALA A 216 18.09 -11.20 -12.25
CA ALA A 216 19.16 -11.90 -11.53
C ALA A 216 19.06 -11.63 -10.03
N GLY A 217 19.14 -12.69 -9.22
CA GLY A 217 19.09 -12.57 -7.77
C GLY A 217 20.31 -11.83 -7.21
N GLU A 218 20.20 -11.38 -5.95
CA GLU A 218 21.31 -10.73 -5.26
C GLU A 218 22.54 -11.66 -5.20
N GLY A 219 23.66 -11.24 -5.79
CA GLY A 219 24.89 -12.04 -5.89
C GLY A 219 24.96 -12.99 -7.11
N GLU A 220 23.95 -13.00 -7.97
CA GLU A 220 24.00 -13.65 -9.28
C GLU A 220 24.57 -12.69 -10.34
N THR A 221 25.15 -13.25 -11.40
CA THR A 221 25.56 -12.45 -12.57
C THR A 221 24.31 -11.87 -13.22
N GLN A 222 24.23 -10.54 -13.35
CA GLN A 222 23.12 -9.90 -14.06
C GLN A 222 23.01 -10.44 -15.48
N GLN A 223 21.78 -10.77 -15.88
CA GLN A 223 21.46 -11.15 -17.24
C GLN A 223 21.35 -9.88 -18.07
N VAL A 224 22.45 -9.51 -18.72
CA VAL A 224 22.52 -8.39 -19.65
C VAL A 224 22.35 -8.89 -21.08
N ALA A 225 21.74 -8.06 -21.93
CA ALA A 225 21.60 -8.38 -23.34
C ALA A 225 22.98 -8.53 -24.01
N GLU A 226 23.20 -9.70 -24.62
CA GLU A 226 24.46 -10.02 -25.32
C GLU A 226 24.41 -9.64 -26.81
N SER A 227 23.21 -9.36 -27.35
CA SER A 227 23.01 -9.02 -28.75
C SER A 227 21.89 -7.99 -28.94
N TYR A 228 22.03 -7.20 -30.01
CA TYR A 228 21.20 -6.05 -30.32
C TYR A 228 20.81 -6.09 -31.80
N THR A 229 19.58 -5.67 -32.07
CA THR A 229 19.07 -5.62 -33.44
C THR A 229 19.70 -4.47 -34.23
N ASP A 230 19.98 -4.74 -35.50
CA ASP A 230 20.34 -3.72 -36.50
C ASP A 230 19.09 -3.00 -37.05
N GLU A 231 17.89 -3.42 -36.66
CA GLU A 231 16.65 -2.78 -37.09
C GLU A 231 16.50 -1.39 -36.45
N ILE A 232 16.11 -0.43 -37.29
CA ILE A 232 15.81 0.94 -36.86
C ILE A 232 14.30 1.08 -36.77
N ASP A 233 13.80 1.35 -35.57
CA ASP A 233 12.37 1.50 -35.35
C ASP A 233 11.95 2.98 -35.29
N ASN A 234 10.82 3.32 -35.89
CA ASN A 234 10.26 4.66 -35.76
C ASN A 234 9.29 4.69 -34.58
N LEU A 235 9.71 5.35 -33.50
CA LEU A 235 8.91 5.48 -32.29
C LEU A 235 7.77 6.47 -32.41
N LEU A 236 7.88 7.51 -33.26
CA LEU A 236 6.84 8.54 -33.32
C LEU A 236 5.60 7.98 -34.03
N ASP A 237 4.49 7.84 -33.29
CA ASP A 237 3.20 7.53 -33.87
C ASP A 237 2.55 8.82 -34.37
N ASN A 238 2.54 8.97 -35.69
CA ASN A 238 1.88 10.07 -36.36
C ASN A 238 1.00 9.57 -37.48
N GLU A 239 -0.30 9.49 -37.19
CA GLU A 239 -1.36 9.05 -38.11
C GLU A 239 -1.39 9.84 -39.43
N SER A 240 -0.88 11.07 -39.46
CA SER A 240 -0.85 11.93 -40.65
C SER A 240 0.40 11.79 -41.51
N GLY A 241 1.46 11.15 -41.00
CA GLY A 241 2.78 11.01 -41.64
C GLY A 241 3.54 12.34 -41.84
N ASN A 242 3.02 13.46 -41.32
CA ASN A 242 3.52 14.79 -41.62
C ASN A 242 4.41 15.40 -40.52
N GLY A 243 4.89 14.66 -39.52
CA GLY A 243 5.47 15.20 -38.29
C GLY A 243 4.44 15.82 -37.33
N LEU A 244 4.84 16.09 -36.08
CA LEU A 244 4.01 16.70 -35.02
C LEU A 244 4.53 18.10 -34.70
N GLU A 245 3.70 19.12 -34.88
CA GLU A 245 4.01 20.49 -34.46
C GLU A 245 3.83 20.62 -32.93
N ILE A 246 4.81 21.25 -32.27
CA ILE A 246 4.85 21.43 -30.82
C ILE A 246 4.47 22.88 -30.48
N GLU A 247 3.34 23.02 -29.80
CA GLU A 247 2.79 24.34 -29.45
C GLU A 247 3.22 24.83 -28.06
N THR A 248 3.56 23.90 -27.17
CA THR A 248 3.96 24.21 -25.78
C THR A 248 5.33 24.88 -25.74
N SER A 249 5.56 25.75 -24.75
CA SER A 249 6.85 26.43 -24.59
C SER A 249 7.23 26.61 -23.13
N LEU A 250 8.53 26.47 -22.84
CA LEU A 250 9.14 26.73 -21.54
C LEU A 250 10.34 27.69 -21.67
N PRO A 251 10.14 29.00 -21.43
CA PRO A 251 11.20 30.00 -21.46
C PRO A 251 12.29 29.76 -20.41
N GLU A 252 13.55 30.08 -20.74
CA GLU A 252 14.69 30.02 -19.80
C GLU A 252 14.52 30.95 -18.59
N SER A 253 13.70 32.00 -18.71
CA SER A 253 13.37 32.87 -17.57
C SER A 253 12.48 32.19 -16.52
N GLU A 254 11.75 31.15 -16.90
CA GLU A 254 10.87 30.40 -15.99
C GLU A 254 11.60 29.22 -15.36
N ASP A 255 12.44 28.53 -16.16
CA ASP A 255 13.36 27.52 -15.67
C ASP A 255 14.81 28.03 -15.79
N THR A 256 15.26 28.75 -14.76
CA THR A 256 16.62 29.33 -14.71
C THR A 256 17.71 28.32 -14.35
N GLN A 257 17.33 27.11 -13.90
CA GLN A 257 18.23 26.02 -13.55
C GLN A 257 17.89 24.80 -14.41
N ILE A 258 18.61 24.62 -15.52
CA ILE A 258 18.38 23.50 -16.45
C ILE A 258 18.27 22.18 -15.68
N GLY A 259 17.11 21.54 -15.81
CA GLY A 259 16.91 20.14 -15.46
C GLY A 259 15.84 19.84 -14.41
N HIS A 260 15.02 20.81 -14.01
CA HIS A 260 13.78 20.59 -13.24
C HIS A 260 12.55 20.53 -14.16
N PHE A 261 12.61 19.76 -15.26
CA PHE A 261 11.54 19.79 -16.26
C PHE A 261 10.28 19.06 -15.82
N SER A 262 10.35 18.09 -14.90
CA SER A 262 9.16 17.40 -14.40
C SER A 262 8.23 18.32 -13.61
N ASP A 263 8.75 19.41 -13.01
CA ASP A 263 7.94 20.44 -12.33
C ASP A 263 7.05 21.24 -13.30
N TYR A 264 7.30 21.14 -14.60
CA TYR A 264 6.60 21.87 -15.67
C TYR A 264 6.04 20.91 -16.73
N GLU A 265 5.68 19.68 -16.37
CA GLU A 265 5.17 18.66 -17.32
C GLU A 265 4.00 19.19 -18.17
N ASP A 266 3.15 20.05 -17.60
CA ASP A 266 2.03 20.74 -18.28
C ASP A 266 2.48 21.68 -19.43
N LYS A 267 3.74 22.10 -19.42
CA LYS A 267 4.38 22.93 -20.46
C LYS A 267 5.16 22.12 -21.49
N PHE A 268 5.01 20.81 -21.51
CA PHE A 268 5.53 19.95 -22.56
C PHE A 268 4.40 19.25 -23.30
N THR A 269 4.63 18.97 -24.57
CA THR A 269 3.79 18.10 -25.37
C THR A 269 4.28 16.67 -25.25
N LYS A 270 3.49 15.82 -24.61
CA LYS A 270 3.70 14.36 -24.60
C LYS A 270 3.53 13.80 -26.01
N LEU A 271 4.53 13.07 -26.48
CA LEU A 271 4.49 12.39 -27.77
C LEU A 271 3.73 11.06 -27.66
N LYS A 272 2.95 10.75 -28.68
CA LYS A 272 2.37 9.41 -28.85
C LYS A 272 3.42 8.51 -29.51
N LEU A 273 3.72 7.37 -28.88
CA LEU A 273 4.71 6.43 -29.38
C LEU A 273 4.05 5.19 -29.99
N THR A 274 4.70 4.58 -30.98
CA THR A 274 4.27 3.31 -31.60
C THR A 274 4.34 2.14 -30.62
N HIS A 275 5.33 2.17 -29.72
CA HIS A 275 5.37 1.40 -28.48
C HIS A 275 6.09 2.21 -27.40
N THR A 276 5.69 1.99 -26.14
CA THR A 276 6.22 2.70 -24.96
C THR A 276 7.00 1.79 -24.02
N TYR A 277 6.86 0.47 -24.17
CA TYR A 277 7.50 -0.51 -23.30
C TYR A 277 8.75 -1.04 -23.97
N LEU A 278 9.90 -0.89 -23.33
CA LEU A 278 11.19 -1.29 -23.84
C LEU A 278 11.73 -2.47 -23.05
N LEU A 279 12.44 -3.38 -23.74
CA LEU A 279 13.20 -4.43 -23.07
C LEU A 279 14.21 -3.82 -22.09
N GLU A 280 14.47 -4.52 -21.00
CA GLU A 280 15.50 -4.11 -20.05
C GLU A 280 16.87 -4.04 -20.75
N ASN A 281 17.57 -2.92 -20.54
CA ASN A 281 18.92 -2.70 -21.03
C ASN A 281 19.71 -1.89 -20.01
N LEU A 282 20.65 -2.55 -19.33
CA LEU A 282 21.41 -1.99 -18.21
C LEU A 282 22.71 -1.28 -18.64
N ASN A 283 23.02 -1.23 -19.94
CA ASN A 283 24.25 -0.61 -20.44
C ASN A 283 24.18 0.93 -20.57
N GLY A 284 23.19 1.56 -19.94
CA GLY A 284 23.08 3.02 -19.92
C GLY A 284 23.74 3.65 -18.69
N ASP A 285 24.50 4.73 -18.91
CA ASP A 285 25.11 5.49 -17.82
C ASP A 285 24.07 6.07 -16.86
N THR A 286 24.44 6.19 -15.58
CA THR A 286 23.65 6.92 -14.59
C THR A 286 23.71 8.42 -14.90
N TRP A 287 22.55 9.03 -15.09
CA TRP A 287 22.47 10.48 -15.30
C TRP A 287 22.75 11.21 -13.98
N THR A 288 23.15 12.48 -14.04
CA THR A 288 23.46 13.24 -12.83
C THR A 288 22.17 13.78 -12.22
N ALA A 289 21.87 13.39 -10.99
CA ALA A 289 20.71 13.91 -10.25
C ALA A 289 20.84 15.42 -9.98
N ILE A 290 19.72 16.12 -10.10
CA ILE A 290 19.52 17.46 -9.55
C ILE A 290 18.68 17.30 -8.27
N ASP A 291 18.86 18.21 -7.29
CA ASP A 291 18.10 18.37 -6.03
C ASP A 291 17.09 17.27 -5.66
N ASN A 292 17.19 16.71 -4.45
CA ASN A 292 16.26 15.68 -3.95
C ASN A 292 16.10 14.44 -4.87
N ASN A 293 16.94 14.28 -5.91
CA ASN A 293 16.89 13.20 -6.91
C ASN A 293 15.59 13.12 -7.72
N LYS A 294 14.88 14.24 -7.90
CA LYS A 294 13.64 14.23 -8.68
C LYS A 294 13.92 14.08 -10.17
N ASP A 295 14.83 14.90 -10.70
CA ASP A 295 15.21 14.90 -12.11
C ASP A 295 16.70 14.66 -12.28
N TYR A 296 17.07 14.18 -13.46
CA TYR A 296 18.44 13.88 -13.85
C TYR A 296 18.77 14.56 -15.16
N ILE A 297 19.98 15.13 -15.27
CA ILE A 297 20.44 15.77 -16.51
C ILE A 297 21.22 14.84 -17.41
N TYR A 298 21.05 15.07 -18.70
CA TYR A 298 21.77 14.35 -19.74
C TYR A 298 23.30 14.50 -19.56
N PRO A 299 24.05 13.39 -19.60
CA PRO A 299 25.48 13.41 -19.29
C PRO A 299 26.29 14.10 -20.39
N THR A 300 27.41 14.72 -20.00
CA THR A 300 28.33 15.38 -20.93
C THR A 300 29.28 14.41 -21.64
N ILE A 301 29.40 13.18 -21.13
CA ILE A 301 30.23 12.10 -21.67
C ILE A 301 29.33 10.86 -21.78
N ILE A 302 29.38 10.20 -22.92
CA ILE A 302 28.71 8.92 -23.17
C ILE A 302 29.81 7.86 -23.20
N GLU A 303 29.76 6.88 -22.31
CA GLU A 303 30.80 5.84 -22.23
C GLU A 303 30.51 4.67 -23.16
N ASP A 304 29.22 4.30 -23.32
CA ASP A 304 28.77 3.23 -24.22
C ASP A 304 27.80 3.78 -25.29
N GLU A 305 28.29 3.79 -26.53
CA GLU A 305 27.54 4.21 -27.72
C GLU A 305 27.12 3.02 -28.61
N GLU A 306 27.50 1.78 -28.27
CA GLU A 306 27.33 0.60 -29.12
C GLU A 306 26.23 -0.34 -28.63
N THR A 307 25.98 -0.40 -27.32
CA THR A 307 25.03 -1.35 -26.72
C THR A 307 23.88 -0.67 -25.98
N ARG A 308 23.81 0.66 -26.03
CA ARG A 308 22.87 1.50 -25.30
C ARG A 308 21.81 2.02 -26.25
N TYR A 309 20.54 1.99 -25.85
CA TYR A 309 19.46 2.55 -26.67
C TYR A 309 19.81 3.93 -27.23
N LYS A 310 19.89 4.01 -28.56
CA LYS A 310 20.26 5.22 -29.30
C LYS A 310 19.03 5.78 -29.96
N MET A 311 18.60 6.95 -29.51
CA MET A 311 17.45 7.68 -30.04
C MET A 311 17.92 8.83 -30.93
N THR A 312 17.46 8.85 -32.18
CA THR A 312 17.76 9.92 -33.14
C THR A 312 16.48 10.71 -33.44
N VAL A 313 16.48 12.00 -33.12
CA VAL A 313 15.33 12.90 -33.29
C VAL A 313 15.53 13.77 -34.52
N PHE A 314 14.60 13.67 -35.47
CA PHE A 314 14.56 14.51 -36.67
C PHE A 314 13.50 15.60 -36.47
N TYR A 315 13.91 16.86 -36.54
CA TYR A 315 13.04 17.99 -36.21
C TYR A 315 13.28 19.24 -37.05
N GLN A 316 12.32 20.16 -37.05
CA GLN A 316 12.41 21.47 -37.70
C GLN A 316 12.20 22.58 -36.68
N ALA A 317 13.08 23.59 -36.70
CA ALA A 317 13.00 24.77 -35.85
C ALA A 317 12.41 26.02 -36.56
N SER A 318 11.95 25.87 -37.81
CA SER A 318 11.22 26.91 -38.55
C SER A 318 10.27 26.29 -39.60
N THR A 319 9.19 26.99 -39.95
CA THR A 319 8.09 26.49 -40.81
C THR A 319 8.53 26.02 -42.20
N ASN A 320 9.65 26.55 -42.71
CA ASN A 320 10.27 26.10 -43.97
C ASN A 320 11.76 25.77 -43.76
N GLY A 321 12.13 25.41 -42.53
CA GLY A 321 13.49 25.12 -42.15
C GLY A 321 14.00 23.80 -42.73
N THR A 322 15.32 23.67 -42.82
CA THR A 322 15.95 22.38 -43.04
C THR A 322 15.72 21.50 -41.82
N GLU A 323 15.49 20.21 -42.06
CA GLU A 323 15.48 19.22 -40.99
C GLU A 323 16.83 19.19 -40.28
N LYS A 324 16.77 19.13 -38.95
CA LYS A 324 17.90 18.95 -38.04
C LYS A 324 17.82 17.54 -37.46
N GLU A 325 18.96 17.01 -37.08
CA GLU A 325 19.13 15.71 -36.45
C GLU A 325 19.81 15.91 -35.09
N GLN A 326 19.30 15.24 -34.06
CA GLN A 326 19.93 15.20 -32.74
C GLN A 326 19.92 13.77 -32.20
N VAL A 327 21.10 13.25 -31.88
CA VAL A 327 21.27 11.94 -31.24
C VAL A 327 21.21 12.09 -29.73
N VAL A 328 20.54 11.16 -29.06
CA VAL A 328 20.35 11.06 -27.61
C VAL A 328 20.48 9.58 -27.20
N TYR A 329 21.38 9.28 -26.29
CA TYR A 329 21.54 7.95 -25.69
C TYR A 329 20.69 7.82 -24.40
N LEU A 330 19.75 6.88 -24.35
CA LEU A 330 18.77 6.73 -23.24
C LEU A 330 19.43 6.19 -21.98
N PRO A 331 19.00 6.50 -20.74
CA PRO A 331 19.59 5.90 -19.52
C PRO A 331 19.49 4.37 -19.52
N ALA A 332 20.04 3.72 -18.49
CA ALA A 332 19.71 2.31 -18.23
C ALA A 332 18.18 2.16 -18.19
N ILE A 333 17.64 1.29 -19.03
CA ILE A 333 16.22 0.96 -19.03
C ILE A 333 16.08 -0.24 -18.10
N GLU A 334 15.75 0.03 -16.85
CA GLU A 334 15.48 -1.00 -15.86
C GLU A 334 14.05 -1.53 -16.01
N ARG A 335 13.85 -2.82 -15.70
CA ARG A 335 12.51 -3.40 -15.67
C ARG A 335 11.66 -2.72 -14.59
N ASN A 336 10.38 -2.58 -14.87
CA ASN A 336 9.40 -2.03 -13.95
C ASN A 336 9.77 -0.63 -13.41
N VAL A 337 10.42 0.16 -14.26
CA VAL A 337 10.75 1.57 -14.04
C VAL A 337 10.11 2.42 -15.14
N TRP A 338 9.57 3.57 -14.74
CA TRP A 338 8.96 4.54 -15.66
C TRP A 338 9.92 5.70 -15.93
N ASN A 339 10.39 5.78 -17.17
CA ASN A 339 11.32 6.78 -17.66
C ASN A 339 10.57 7.87 -18.43
N LYS A 340 10.49 9.08 -17.86
CA LYS A 340 9.95 10.27 -18.53
C LYS A 340 11.11 11.15 -18.99
N ILE A 341 11.28 11.32 -20.30
CA ILE A 341 12.32 12.18 -20.88
C ILE A 341 11.71 13.48 -21.37
N PHE A 342 12.20 14.58 -20.82
CA PHE A 342 11.80 15.93 -21.16
C PHE A 342 12.87 16.61 -22.01
N VAL A 343 12.46 17.16 -23.15
CA VAL A 343 13.35 17.80 -24.12
C VAL A 343 12.87 19.23 -24.40
N ARG A 344 13.65 20.21 -23.98
CA ARG A 344 13.50 21.61 -24.41
C ARG A 344 14.43 21.86 -25.58
N VAL A 345 13.85 22.15 -26.74
CA VAL A 345 14.62 22.44 -27.96
C VAL A 345 15.03 23.91 -27.97
N LYS A 346 16.34 24.14 -28.09
CA LYS A 346 16.99 25.45 -28.17
C LYS A 346 17.55 25.70 -29.57
N ASP A 347 17.93 26.93 -29.85
CA ASP A 347 18.56 27.29 -31.13
C ASP A 347 19.85 26.48 -31.42
N ASP A 348 20.62 26.15 -30.38
CA ASP A 348 21.93 25.48 -30.44
C ASP A 348 21.94 24.00 -30.03
N GLY A 349 20.78 23.41 -29.67
CA GLY A 349 20.71 21.99 -29.32
C GLY A 349 19.53 21.64 -28.42
N PHE A 350 19.63 20.51 -27.73
CA PHE A 350 18.64 20.06 -26.76
C PHE A 350 19.14 20.31 -25.33
N ALA A 351 18.26 20.81 -24.47
CA ALA A 351 18.37 20.61 -23.04
C ALA A 351 17.46 19.44 -22.67
N ILE A 352 18.00 18.44 -21.97
CA ILE A 352 17.33 17.17 -21.71
C ILE A 352 17.37 16.90 -20.20
N ALA A 353 16.21 16.53 -19.65
CA ALA A 353 16.08 16.00 -18.30
C ALA A 353 15.32 14.68 -18.33
N LEU A 354 15.59 13.82 -17.36
CA LEU A 354 14.94 12.54 -17.13
C LEU A 354 14.33 12.56 -15.74
N ASN A 355 13.09 12.16 -15.63
CA ASN A 355 12.45 11.80 -14.37
C ASN A 355 12.26 10.29 -14.35
N VAL A 356 12.82 9.64 -13.34
CA VAL A 356 12.73 8.19 -13.14
C VAL A 356 11.78 7.96 -11.97
N LEU A 357 10.68 7.26 -12.23
CA LEU A 357 9.72 6.89 -11.20
C LEU A 357 9.69 5.37 -11.07
N PRO A 358 9.57 4.81 -9.85
CA PRO A 358 9.24 3.40 -9.72
C PRO A 358 7.90 3.17 -10.44
N TRP A 359 7.82 2.14 -11.29
CA TRP A 359 6.56 1.80 -11.97
C TRP A 359 5.57 1.07 -11.03
N GLU A 360 5.91 1.04 -9.73
CA GLU A 360 5.14 0.45 -8.64
C GLU A 360 4.65 1.46 -7.61
N GLU A 361 5.12 2.70 -7.65
CA GLU A 361 4.88 3.61 -6.54
C GLU A 361 3.45 4.15 -6.60
N VAL A 362 2.68 3.73 -5.60
CA VAL A 362 1.59 4.52 -5.06
C VAL A 362 2.07 4.93 -3.67
N GLU A 363 2.41 6.21 -3.49
CA GLU A 363 2.84 6.73 -2.19
C GLU A 363 1.71 6.69 -1.14
N GLU A 364 0.48 6.39 -1.55
CA GLU A 364 -0.72 6.53 -0.74
C GLU A 364 -1.51 5.22 -0.65
N SER A 365 -1.41 4.61 0.53
CA SER A 365 -2.19 3.45 0.93
C SER A 365 -3.64 3.86 1.25
N ASP A 366 -4.63 3.36 0.50
CA ASP A 366 -6.06 3.67 0.72
C ASP A 366 -6.68 3.00 1.98
N ILE A 367 -5.90 2.31 2.82
CA ILE A 367 -6.42 1.84 4.12
C ILE A 367 -6.10 2.86 5.19
N GLY A 368 -7.09 3.71 5.42
CA GLY A 368 -7.09 4.69 6.50
C GLY A 368 -6.76 6.11 6.06
N TRP A 369 -6.64 6.36 4.77
CA TRP A 369 -6.14 7.64 4.27
C TRP A 369 -7.05 8.19 3.17
N ASN A 370 -7.45 9.45 3.32
CA ASN A 370 -7.94 10.27 2.22
C ASN A 370 -7.24 11.62 2.39
N GLY A 371 -6.16 11.85 1.66
CA GLY A 371 -5.40 13.10 1.69
C GLY A 371 -6.18 14.34 1.25
N ASN A 372 -7.45 14.20 0.88
CA ASN A 372 -8.35 15.34 0.68
C ASN A 372 -8.99 15.84 2.00
N THR A 373 -8.64 15.27 3.16
CA THR A 373 -9.06 15.83 4.45
C THR A 373 -8.05 16.86 4.97
N PRO A 374 -8.53 17.95 5.63
CA PRO A 374 -7.66 19.02 6.11
C PRO A 374 -6.55 18.51 7.04
N VAL A 375 -5.45 19.26 7.07
CA VAL A 375 -4.27 19.16 7.96
C VAL A 375 -4.62 18.52 9.33
N GLY A 376 -3.92 17.46 9.74
CA GLY A 376 -4.13 16.74 11.02
C GLY A 376 -4.72 15.33 10.92
N SER A 377 -5.02 14.84 9.71
CA SER A 377 -5.77 13.59 9.48
C SER A 377 -4.94 12.29 9.41
N ASN A 378 -3.68 12.25 9.86
CA ASN A 378 -2.83 11.06 9.73
C ASN A 378 -3.19 9.91 10.71
N ALA A 379 -4.05 10.15 11.70
CA ALA A 379 -4.47 9.14 12.67
C ALA A 379 -5.95 8.72 12.44
N PRO A 380 -6.24 7.45 12.08
CA PRO A 380 -7.61 6.95 11.92
C PRO A 380 -8.37 6.81 13.25
N LEU A 381 -7.70 7.14 14.36
CA LEU A 381 -8.17 6.97 15.72
C LEU A 381 -8.02 8.28 16.52
N VAL A 382 -9.10 8.75 17.15
CA VAL A 382 -9.09 9.92 18.04
C VAL A 382 -9.88 9.63 19.32
N ALA A 383 -9.65 10.41 20.38
CA ALA A 383 -10.48 10.33 21.58
C ALA A 383 -11.90 10.77 21.23
N TRP A 384 -12.92 9.99 21.61
CA TRP A 384 -14.29 10.37 21.29
C TRP A 384 -14.69 11.64 22.04
N ARG A 385 -15.45 12.54 21.40
CA ARG A 385 -16.13 13.65 22.06
C ARG A 385 -17.54 13.83 21.52
N LEU A 386 -18.38 14.44 22.34
CA LEU A 386 -19.69 14.93 21.93
C LEU A 386 -19.67 16.45 21.88
N LEU A 387 -19.88 17.04 20.69
CA LEU A 387 -20.08 18.47 20.54
C LEU A 387 -21.53 18.72 20.09
N SER A 388 -22.28 19.48 20.90
CA SER A 388 -23.72 19.74 20.64
C SER A 388 -24.55 18.46 20.41
N GLY A 389 -24.23 17.38 21.14
CA GLY A 389 -24.91 16.09 21.04
C GLY A 389 -24.42 15.20 19.90
N LYS A 390 -23.50 15.66 19.04
CA LYS A 390 -22.97 14.86 17.93
C LYS A 390 -21.56 14.38 18.22
N ILE A 391 -21.25 13.18 17.74
CA ILE A 391 -19.88 12.70 17.73
C ILE A 391 -19.09 13.51 16.72
N GLU A 392 -18.01 14.13 17.18
CA GLU A 392 -17.18 14.98 16.34
C GLU A 392 -15.71 14.65 16.59
N PRO A 393 -14.98 14.10 15.61
CA PRO A 393 -13.56 13.85 15.79
C PRO A 393 -12.77 15.17 15.76
N ASP A 394 -11.84 15.34 16.70
CA ASP A 394 -10.84 16.41 16.65
C ASP A 394 -9.50 15.84 16.19
N HIS A 395 -9.21 16.01 14.90
CA HIS A 395 -7.99 15.49 14.31
C HIS A 395 -6.78 16.43 14.54
N GLU A 396 -7.00 17.69 14.95
CA GLU A 396 -5.91 18.66 15.14
C GLU A 396 -5.46 18.72 16.61
N ASN A 397 -6.40 18.79 17.56
CA ASN A 397 -6.09 18.93 18.97
C ASN A 397 -6.30 17.61 19.74
N ALA A 398 -5.20 16.97 20.16
CA ALA A 398 -5.22 15.71 20.92
C ALA A 398 -5.62 15.87 22.39
N LYS A 399 -5.70 17.09 22.93
CA LYS A 399 -6.19 17.36 24.29
C LYS A 399 -7.72 17.42 24.36
N ASN A 400 -8.41 17.42 23.21
CA ASN A 400 -9.86 17.32 23.11
C ASN A 400 -10.32 15.86 23.03
N GLY A 401 -11.38 15.53 23.76
CA GLY A 401 -11.87 14.16 23.84
C GLY A 401 -12.23 13.74 25.26
N ASP A 402 -12.67 12.51 25.36
CA ASP A 402 -12.77 11.73 26.57
C ASP A 402 -11.50 11.76 27.40
N ALA A 403 -11.69 12.02 28.69
CA ALA A 403 -10.60 12.26 29.61
C ALA A 403 -9.72 11.02 29.77
N GLU A 404 -10.33 9.85 29.96
CA GLU A 404 -9.64 8.58 30.09
C GLU A 404 -8.82 8.22 28.83
N ALA A 405 -9.35 8.46 27.64
CA ALA A 405 -8.64 8.21 26.38
C ALA A 405 -7.47 9.19 26.18
N LYS A 406 -7.68 10.50 26.36
CA LYS A 406 -6.62 11.50 26.12
C LYS A 406 -5.49 11.44 27.14
N TYR A 407 -5.77 10.99 28.36
CA TYR A 407 -4.72 10.73 29.37
C TYR A 407 -4.28 9.27 29.39
N CYS A 408 -4.82 8.41 28.52
CA CYS A 408 -4.46 7.00 28.38
C CYS A 408 -4.56 6.17 29.68
N TYR A 409 -5.58 6.40 30.51
CA TYR A 409 -5.82 5.53 31.67
C TYR A 409 -7.29 5.34 31.98
N VAL A 410 -7.59 4.29 32.73
CA VAL A 410 -8.93 3.97 33.23
C VAL A 410 -8.91 3.70 34.72
N LEU A 411 -10.06 3.92 35.35
CA LEU A 411 -10.28 3.75 36.78
C LEU A 411 -11.33 2.67 37.02
N ASN A 412 -11.20 1.96 38.13
CA ASN A 412 -12.26 1.12 38.68
C ASN A 412 -12.00 1.01 40.20
N PRO A 413 -12.86 1.54 41.08
CA PRO A 413 -14.04 2.38 40.79
C PRO A 413 -13.68 3.74 40.16
N ARG A 414 -14.64 4.37 39.47
CA ARG A 414 -14.51 5.70 38.84
C ARG A 414 -15.08 6.83 39.70
N TYR A 415 -14.74 8.08 39.36
CA TYR A 415 -15.37 9.26 39.93
C TYR A 415 -16.85 9.37 39.53
N THR A 416 -17.68 9.89 40.44
CA THR A 416 -19.11 10.14 40.19
C THR A 416 -19.36 11.36 39.29
N SER A 417 -18.42 12.30 39.28
CA SER A 417 -18.45 13.51 38.46
C SER A 417 -17.04 13.89 38.03
N ASP A 418 -16.93 14.38 36.80
CA ASP A 418 -15.66 14.83 36.22
C ASP A 418 -15.16 16.17 36.79
N ASP A 419 -15.95 16.85 37.63
CA ASP A 419 -15.58 18.15 38.21
C ASP A 419 -14.98 18.01 39.62
N ASP A 420 -15.68 17.32 40.53
CA ASP A 420 -15.34 17.39 41.95
C ASP A 420 -14.29 16.36 42.39
N HIS A 421 -14.13 15.21 41.71
CA HIS A 421 -13.14 14.16 42.01
C HIS A 421 -13.06 13.70 43.50
N ILE A 422 -14.14 13.89 44.27
CA ILE A 422 -14.20 13.64 45.73
C ILE A 422 -15.15 12.50 46.12
N GLU A 423 -15.85 11.89 45.17
CA GLU A 423 -16.76 10.76 45.38
C GLU A 423 -16.60 9.70 44.29
N LEU A 424 -16.73 8.42 44.65
CA LEU A 424 -16.59 7.27 43.74
C LEU A 424 -17.91 6.52 43.60
N GLU A 425 -18.09 5.85 42.46
CA GLU A 425 -19.17 4.90 42.22
C GLU A 425 -18.65 3.53 41.78
N GLU A 426 -19.44 2.47 41.99
CA GLU A 426 -19.05 1.06 41.79
C GLU A 426 -19.06 0.66 40.30
N HIS A 427 -18.43 1.47 39.47
CA HIS A 427 -18.37 1.32 38.03
C HIS A 427 -16.96 1.60 37.52
N SER A 428 -16.57 0.92 36.44
CA SER A 428 -15.34 1.25 35.72
C SER A 428 -15.54 2.53 34.91
N ALA A 429 -14.48 3.33 34.80
CA ALA A 429 -14.34 4.32 33.75
C ALA A 429 -14.00 3.63 32.43
N TYR A 430 -14.19 4.34 31.32
CA TYR A 430 -13.95 3.81 29.99
C TYR A 430 -13.12 4.81 29.19
N ALA A 431 -12.01 4.38 28.63
CA ALA A 431 -11.32 5.15 27.58
C ALA A 431 -12.07 4.92 26.27
N GLY A 432 -12.64 5.99 25.70
CA GLY A 432 -13.40 5.90 24.46
C GLY A 432 -12.66 6.45 23.24
N PHE A 433 -12.67 5.66 22.17
CA PHE A 433 -12.03 6.00 20.90
C PHE A 433 -13.04 6.04 19.77
N TYR A 434 -12.87 7.02 18.89
CA TYR A 434 -13.53 7.13 17.61
C TYR A 434 -12.62 6.55 16.53
N PHE A 435 -13.11 5.57 15.78
CA PHE A 435 -12.36 4.86 14.75
C PHE A 435 -13.12 4.83 13.43
N ARG A 436 -12.51 5.21 12.32
CA ARG A 436 -13.14 5.12 10.99
C ARG A 436 -12.32 4.25 10.05
N LEU A 437 -12.99 3.28 9.45
CA LEU A 437 -12.50 2.49 8.34
C LEU A 437 -13.60 2.47 7.27
N ASN A 438 -13.40 3.18 6.18
CA ASN A 438 -14.31 3.24 5.04
C ASN A 438 -13.89 2.29 3.91
N GLU A 439 -12.59 2.03 3.77
CA GLU A 439 -12.03 1.27 2.66
C GLU A 439 -10.93 0.27 3.11
N PRO A 440 -10.67 -0.78 2.31
CA PRO A 440 -11.39 -1.18 1.11
C PRO A 440 -12.73 -1.80 1.50
N GLU A 441 -13.69 -1.73 0.57
CA GLU A 441 -15.00 -2.32 0.78
C GLU A 441 -14.87 -3.80 1.19
N GLY A 442 -15.55 -4.18 2.26
CA GLY A 442 -15.55 -5.55 2.74
C GLY A 442 -14.43 -5.90 3.72
N ALA A 443 -13.39 -5.09 3.90
CA ALA A 443 -12.36 -5.31 4.92
C ALA A 443 -12.97 -5.39 6.32
N VAL A 444 -12.43 -6.28 7.15
CA VAL A 444 -12.87 -6.49 8.53
C VAL A 444 -11.78 -6.01 9.45
N TRP A 445 -12.11 -5.15 10.41
CA TRP A 445 -11.16 -4.75 11.44
C TRP A 445 -11.45 -5.46 12.76
N LYS A 446 -10.41 -5.61 13.56
CA LYS A 446 -10.48 -6.17 14.91
C LYS A 446 -9.54 -5.42 15.85
N ALA A 447 -10.07 -4.97 16.97
CA ALA A 447 -9.32 -4.41 18.08
C ALA A 447 -8.82 -5.53 19.01
N HIS A 448 -7.64 -5.34 19.56
CA HIS A 448 -6.97 -6.29 20.45
C HIS A 448 -6.42 -5.59 21.69
N LEU A 449 -6.28 -6.36 22.77
CA LEU A 449 -5.69 -5.93 24.03
C LEU A 449 -4.61 -6.93 24.43
N SER A 450 -3.43 -6.47 24.83
CA SER A 450 -2.33 -7.36 25.26
C SER A 450 -2.57 -7.93 26.66
N ASN A 451 -3.47 -7.33 27.44
CA ASN A 451 -3.79 -7.76 28.79
C ASN A 451 -5.31 -7.94 29.02
N PRO A 452 -5.95 -8.94 28.37
CA PRO A 452 -7.40 -9.15 28.42
C PRO A 452 -7.90 -9.71 29.77
N ASP A 453 -7.01 -10.12 30.66
CA ASP A 453 -7.37 -10.54 32.01
C ASP A 453 -7.76 -9.34 32.88
N TYR A 454 -7.11 -8.19 32.69
CA TYR A 454 -7.35 -6.97 33.45
C TYR A 454 -8.17 -5.93 32.70
N PHE A 455 -8.18 -5.98 31.37
CA PHE A 455 -8.89 -5.02 30.53
C PHE A 455 -9.90 -5.71 29.61
N ALA A 456 -10.95 -4.99 29.22
CA ALA A 456 -11.95 -5.49 28.30
C ALA A 456 -12.54 -4.39 27.43
N PHE A 457 -13.13 -4.79 26.30
CA PHE A 457 -13.90 -3.90 25.45
C PHE A 457 -15.30 -3.67 26.00
N GLY A 458 -15.72 -2.40 26.04
CA GLY A 458 -17.05 -1.97 26.46
C GLY A 458 -18.11 -2.22 25.39
N THR A 459 -19.38 -2.28 25.82
CA THR A 459 -20.56 -2.48 24.95
C THR A 459 -21.56 -1.34 25.07
N GLY A 460 -21.06 -0.14 25.42
CA GLY A 460 -21.87 1.07 25.56
C GLY A 460 -22.68 1.37 24.30
N THR A 461 -23.78 2.11 24.49
CA THR A 461 -24.63 2.55 23.38
C THR A 461 -24.46 4.04 23.15
N TYR A 462 -24.36 4.48 21.91
CA TYR A 462 -24.20 5.89 21.59
C TYR A 462 -25.19 6.35 20.54
N ASP A 463 -25.49 7.64 20.59
CA ASP A 463 -26.25 8.37 19.60
C ASP A 463 -25.27 8.95 18.57
N ILE A 464 -25.49 8.61 17.30
CA ILE A 464 -24.62 9.03 16.20
C ILE A 464 -24.96 10.42 15.68
N ASN A 465 -26.21 10.88 15.84
CA ASN A 465 -26.72 12.07 15.16
C ASN A 465 -27.16 13.18 16.13
N GLY A 466 -27.18 12.90 17.44
CA GLY A 466 -27.52 13.82 18.51
C GLY A 466 -29.03 14.06 18.70
N ASP A 467 -29.88 13.14 18.24
CA ASP A 467 -31.33 13.19 18.40
C ASP A 467 -31.85 12.61 19.73
N ASN A 468 -30.95 12.17 20.60
CA ASN A 468 -31.16 11.42 21.85
C ASN A 468 -31.69 9.99 21.67
N VAL A 469 -31.45 9.37 20.50
CA VAL A 469 -31.72 7.96 20.24
C VAL A 469 -30.40 7.21 20.13
N HIS A 470 -30.15 6.29 21.06
CA HIS A 470 -28.94 5.47 21.06
C HIS A 470 -29.07 4.30 20.08
N GLU A 471 -28.72 4.53 18.81
CA GLU A 471 -28.88 3.58 17.71
C GLU A 471 -27.68 2.64 17.50
N ARG A 472 -26.52 2.96 18.08
CA ARG A 472 -25.26 2.24 17.86
C ARG A 472 -24.68 1.68 19.15
N ARG A 473 -23.81 0.68 18.99
CA ARG A 473 -23.04 0.07 20.08
C ARG A 473 -21.55 0.27 19.84
N CYS A 474 -20.81 0.44 20.92
CA CYS A 474 -19.37 0.28 20.91
C CYS A 474 -19.02 -1.15 20.52
N VAL A 475 -17.99 -1.31 19.70
CA VAL A 475 -17.59 -2.61 19.14
C VAL A 475 -16.07 -2.73 19.17
N SER A 476 -15.57 -3.95 19.15
CA SER A 476 -14.14 -4.27 19.01
C SER A 476 -13.83 -4.94 17.67
N THR A 477 -14.81 -4.95 16.75
CA THR A 477 -14.67 -5.46 15.40
C THR A 477 -15.75 -4.84 14.53
N GLY A 478 -15.48 -4.70 13.24
CA GLY A 478 -16.44 -4.17 12.29
C GLY A 478 -15.97 -4.39 10.86
N ARG A 479 -16.77 -3.92 9.91
CA ARG A 479 -16.45 -3.98 8.48
C ARG A 479 -16.24 -2.56 7.94
N ALA A 480 -15.41 -2.37 6.92
CA ALA A 480 -15.28 -1.10 6.26
C ALA A 480 -16.67 -0.52 5.89
N ARG A 481 -16.94 0.73 6.28
CA ARG A 481 -18.19 1.47 6.03
C ARG A 481 -17.99 2.97 6.17
N ASP A 482 -18.89 3.76 5.59
CA ASP A 482 -18.83 5.22 5.64
C ASP A 482 -18.86 5.78 7.06
N GLU A 483 -19.64 5.15 7.95
CA GLU A 483 -19.83 5.59 9.33
C GLU A 483 -18.73 5.08 10.26
N ALA A 484 -18.27 5.93 11.15
CA ALA A 484 -17.30 5.55 12.16
C ALA A 484 -17.85 4.56 13.21
N TYR A 485 -16.91 4.03 13.97
CA TYR A 485 -17.07 3.13 15.09
C TYR A 485 -16.68 3.83 16.39
N GLN A 486 -17.22 3.33 17.50
CA GLN A 486 -16.71 3.65 18.81
C GLN A 486 -16.14 2.39 19.45
N ILE A 487 -14.99 2.54 20.08
CA ILE A 487 -14.32 1.49 20.86
C ILE A 487 -14.24 2.02 22.29
N GLN A 488 -14.61 1.20 23.26
CA GLN A 488 -14.45 1.53 24.67
C GLN A 488 -13.55 0.49 25.32
N ILE A 489 -12.63 0.92 26.17
CA ILE A 489 -11.75 0.02 26.93
C ILE A 489 -11.91 0.35 28.42
N TYR A 490 -12.04 -0.66 29.27
CA TYR A 490 -12.17 -0.47 30.72
C TYR A 490 -11.40 -1.52 31.52
N ALA A 491 -11.16 -1.22 32.80
CA ALA A 491 -10.58 -2.15 33.75
C ALA A 491 -11.63 -3.07 34.36
N LYS A 492 -11.39 -4.39 34.29
CA LYS A 492 -12.29 -5.44 34.79
C LYS A 492 -12.40 -5.50 36.30
N HIS A 493 -11.27 -5.30 36.99
CA HIS A 493 -11.15 -5.52 38.41
C HIS A 493 -11.06 -4.18 39.16
N PRO A 494 -11.81 -3.98 40.26
CA PRO A 494 -11.67 -2.79 41.06
C PRO A 494 -10.32 -2.79 41.79
N TRP A 495 -9.72 -1.61 41.91
CA TRP A 495 -8.47 -1.39 42.63
C TRP A 495 -8.68 -1.36 44.15
N THR A 496 -9.91 -1.12 44.62
CA THR A 496 -10.29 -1.09 46.04
C THR A 496 -11.53 -1.95 46.30
N GLU A 497 -11.64 -2.56 47.49
CA GLU A 497 -12.90 -3.18 47.93
C GLU A 497 -13.86 -2.06 48.36
N GLY A 498 -14.76 -1.66 47.46
CA GLY A 498 -15.81 -0.65 47.71
C GLY A 498 -15.57 0.71 47.03
N THR A 499 -16.56 1.60 47.17
CA THR A 499 -16.65 2.91 46.48
C THR A 499 -16.30 4.09 47.39
N ASP A 500 -15.43 3.91 48.38
CA ASP A 500 -14.95 5.01 49.20
C ASP A 500 -13.41 5.08 49.16
N PHE A 501 -12.87 6.29 49.32
CA PHE A 501 -11.41 6.49 49.38
C PHE A 501 -10.78 5.90 50.65
N ASN A 502 -11.61 5.48 51.62
CA ASN A 502 -11.19 4.93 52.90
C ASN A 502 -11.07 3.40 52.89
N GLY A 503 -11.32 2.74 51.74
CA GLY A 503 -11.35 1.30 51.58
C GLY A 503 -10.14 0.62 52.22
N ASN A 504 -10.35 0.06 53.42
CA ASN A 504 -9.32 -0.62 54.20
C ASN A 504 -8.77 -1.78 53.34
N VAL A 505 -7.47 -1.71 53.05
CA VAL A 505 -6.75 -2.52 52.06
C VAL A 505 -7.12 -4.00 52.15
N ASN A 506 -7.81 -4.51 51.13
CA ASN A 506 -7.88 -5.92 50.74
C ASN A 506 -8.39 -6.13 49.30
N ALA A 507 -8.41 -5.10 48.43
CA ALA A 507 -8.45 -5.40 47.01
C ALA A 507 -7.22 -6.25 46.68
N GLU A 508 -7.40 -7.28 45.85
CA GLU A 508 -6.31 -8.12 45.36
C GLU A 508 -5.31 -7.25 44.58
N PHE A 509 -4.44 -6.56 45.31
CA PHE A 509 -3.29 -5.89 44.76
C PHE A 509 -2.50 -7.01 44.09
N THR A 510 -2.46 -6.99 42.77
CA THR A 510 -1.92 -8.06 41.91
C THR A 510 -0.44 -8.35 42.17
N GLY A 511 0.19 -7.56 43.04
CA GLY A 511 1.63 -7.54 43.27
C GLY A 511 2.40 -6.92 42.11
N LEU A 512 1.72 -6.53 41.03
CA LEU A 512 2.32 -5.91 39.87
C LEU A 512 2.56 -4.43 40.16
N LYS A 513 3.79 -3.98 39.89
CA LYS A 513 4.19 -2.58 40.01
C LYS A 513 3.38 -1.66 39.08
N GLU A 514 2.87 -2.21 37.99
CA GLU A 514 2.15 -1.49 36.93
C GLU A 514 1.14 -2.44 36.27
N VAL A 515 -0.11 -2.01 36.13
CA VAL A 515 -1.16 -2.73 35.40
C VAL A 515 -1.52 -1.92 34.16
N LYS A 516 -1.20 -2.46 32.99
CA LYS A 516 -1.46 -1.82 31.69
C LYS A 516 -1.85 -2.81 30.61
N THR A 517 -2.41 -2.29 29.53
CA THR A 517 -2.63 -3.01 28.28
C THR A 517 -2.12 -2.17 27.12
N GLU A 518 -1.63 -2.83 26.09
CA GLU A 518 -1.51 -2.23 24.76
C GLU A 518 -2.80 -2.50 23.99
N PHE A 519 -3.27 -1.49 23.27
CA PHE A 519 -4.40 -1.51 22.37
C PHE A 519 -3.92 -1.32 20.93
N TRP A 520 -4.37 -2.20 20.04
CA TRP A 520 -4.14 -2.07 18.60
C TRP A 520 -5.30 -2.57 17.77
N ILE A 521 -5.26 -2.25 16.48
CA ILE A 521 -6.25 -2.67 15.50
C ILE A 521 -5.54 -3.45 14.39
N THR A 522 -6.10 -4.59 14.02
CA THR A 522 -5.75 -5.28 12.78
C THR A 522 -6.87 -5.17 11.76
N ILE A 523 -6.50 -5.20 10.48
CA ILE A 523 -7.40 -5.23 9.33
C ILE A 523 -7.18 -6.55 8.60
N THR A 524 -8.25 -7.31 8.40
CA THR A 524 -8.30 -8.48 7.53
C THR A 524 -9.00 -8.09 6.23
N LEU A 525 -8.30 -8.21 5.10
CA LEU A 525 -8.88 -7.94 3.79
C LEU A 525 -9.81 -9.08 3.35
N VAL A 526 -10.54 -8.87 2.26
CA VAL A 526 -11.43 -9.89 1.68
C VAL A 526 -10.66 -11.14 1.23
N ASP A 527 -9.38 -11.00 0.88
CA ASP A 527 -8.48 -12.10 0.52
C ASP A 527 -7.90 -12.87 1.72
N GLY A 528 -8.23 -12.44 2.95
CA GLY A 528 -7.75 -13.05 4.20
C GLY A 528 -6.43 -12.49 4.73
N THR A 529 -5.78 -11.58 4.01
CA THR A 529 -4.53 -10.96 4.47
C THR A 529 -4.79 -10.07 5.69
N GLU A 530 -3.97 -10.24 6.73
CA GLU A 530 -4.06 -9.47 7.97
C GLU A 530 -2.93 -8.44 8.08
N TYR A 531 -3.29 -7.23 8.47
CA TYR A 531 -2.38 -6.11 8.67
C TYR A 531 -2.62 -5.47 10.01
N GLU A 532 -1.57 -4.88 10.58
CA GLU A 532 -1.67 -4.07 11.77
C GLU A 532 -1.70 -2.59 11.39
N LEU A 533 -2.69 -1.87 11.91
CA LEU A 533 -2.94 -0.49 11.52
C LEU A 533 -2.07 0.50 12.32
N VAL A 534 -1.55 1.52 11.63
CA VAL A 534 -0.94 2.70 12.25
C VAL A 534 -2.07 3.57 12.83
N ILE A 535 -2.21 3.58 14.15
CA ILE A 535 -3.33 4.22 14.86
C ILE A 535 -2.90 5.42 15.71
N ASN A 536 -1.60 5.59 15.95
CA ASN A 536 -1.03 6.63 16.78
C ASN A 536 0.32 7.11 16.22
N PRO A 537 0.38 7.55 14.95
CA PRO A 537 1.64 7.94 14.31
C PRO A 537 2.32 9.11 15.04
N ASN A 538 3.63 9.23 14.86
CA ASN A 538 4.35 10.48 15.11
C ASN A 538 3.89 11.51 14.07
N ASP A 539 3.06 12.47 14.49
CA ASP A 539 2.36 13.36 13.57
C ASP A 539 2.76 14.83 13.80
N SER A 540 3.43 15.42 12.81
CA SER A 540 3.82 16.84 12.87
C SER A 540 2.63 17.81 12.81
N TYR A 541 1.43 17.32 12.52
CA TYR A 541 0.22 18.12 12.34
C TYR A 541 -0.75 18.09 13.54
N VAL A 542 -0.37 17.46 14.66
CA VAL A 542 -1.12 17.56 15.93
C VAL A 542 -0.66 18.82 16.67
N ASP A 543 -1.55 19.79 16.81
CA ASP A 543 -1.25 21.12 17.39
C ASP A 543 -0.95 21.04 18.89
N GLU A 544 -1.74 20.26 19.63
CA GLU A 544 -1.64 20.14 21.08
C GLU A 544 -1.71 18.68 21.52
N THR A 545 -0.70 18.21 22.26
CA THR A 545 -0.69 16.88 22.89
C THR A 545 0.06 16.87 24.23
N TYR A 546 -0.14 15.82 25.03
CA TYR A 546 0.62 15.52 26.24
C TYR A 546 1.75 14.50 26.02
N TYR A 547 1.98 14.03 24.79
CA TYR A 547 2.88 12.91 24.53
C TYR A 547 4.07 13.25 23.62
N TYR A 548 5.20 12.57 23.85
CA TYR A 548 6.44 12.73 23.08
C TYR A 548 6.22 12.47 21.60
N ASN A 549 7.00 13.16 20.76
CA ASN A 549 6.95 13.09 19.30
C ASN A 549 5.55 13.42 18.74
N ASN A 550 4.90 14.44 19.30
CA ASN A 550 3.60 14.94 18.84
C ASN A 550 2.53 13.83 18.66
N ARG A 551 2.62 12.76 19.46
CA ARG A 551 1.68 11.64 19.39
C ARG A 551 0.37 12.00 20.04
N ARG A 552 -0.74 11.48 19.56
CA ARG A 552 -2.06 11.70 20.19
C ARG A 552 -2.20 10.97 21.53
N PHE A 553 -1.58 9.80 21.63
CA PHE A 553 -1.70 8.91 22.78
C PHE A 553 -0.33 8.36 23.20
N ALA A 554 -0.24 7.84 24.42
CA ALA A 554 0.92 7.08 24.87
C ALA A 554 1.13 5.82 24.02
N GLY A 555 2.37 5.53 23.61
CA GLY A 555 2.74 4.28 22.94
C GLY A 555 3.59 4.47 21.67
N THR A 556 3.36 3.61 20.68
CA THR A 556 4.06 3.59 19.38
C THR A 556 3.10 3.90 18.23
N ASP A 557 3.57 3.86 16.99
CA ASP A 557 2.76 4.16 15.81
C ASP A 557 1.53 3.24 15.68
N THR A 558 1.66 1.97 16.07
CA THR A 558 0.61 0.95 15.95
C THR A 558 0.01 0.52 17.29
N ARG A 559 0.41 1.15 18.40
CA ARG A 559 0.03 0.74 19.76
C ARG A 559 -0.30 1.93 20.64
N ILE A 560 -1.42 1.85 21.35
CA ILE A 560 -1.76 2.76 22.45
C ILE A 560 -1.60 2.03 23.76
N THR A 561 -0.85 2.60 24.70
CA THR A 561 -0.73 2.06 26.06
C THR A 561 -1.79 2.67 26.95
N ILE A 562 -2.57 1.83 27.64
CA ILE A 562 -3.59 2.28 28.60
C ILE A 562 -3.28 1.69 29.97
N TRP A 563 -3.21 2.54 31.00
CA TRP A 563 -2.97 2.12 32.38
C TRP A 563 -4.28 1.97 33.16
N GLN A 564 -4.28 1.07 34.15
CA GLN A 564 -5.27 1.11 35.22
C GLN A 564 -4.64 1.85 36.40
N LEU A 565 -5.27 2.94 36.85
CA LEU A 565 -4.84 3.73 38.00
C LEU A 565 -5.85 3.63 39.15
N ARG A 566 -5.40 3.95 40.37
CA ARG A 566 -6.31 4.14 41.51
C ARG A 566 -6.74 5.60 41.55
N ALA A 567 -8.04 5.83 41.67
CA ALA A 567 -8.57 7.16 41.94
C ALA A 567 -8.05 7.69 43.30
N LEU A 568 -7.72 8.99 43.36
CA LEU A 568 -7.27 9.66 44.58
C LEU A 568 -8.17 10.86 44.88
N ASN A 569 -8.55 11.02 46.14
CA ASN A 569 -9.48 12.06 46.54
C ASN A 569 -8.93 13.46 46.21
N GLY A 570 -9.63 14.20 45.36
CA GLY A 570 -9.27 15.55 44.93
C GLY A 570 -8.18 15.62 43.87
N TYR A 571 -7.86 14.52 43.19
CA TYR A 571 -6.92 14.51 42.06
C TYR A 571 -7.70 14.49 40.74
N ALA A 572 -7.60 15.58 39.99
CA ALA A 572 -8.11 15.69 38.63
C ALA A 572 -7.31 14.80 37.66
N TYR A 573 -7.73 14.76 36.39
CA TYR A 573 -7.26 13.72 35.48
C TYR A 573 -5.75 13.78 35.16
N ASP A 574 -5.26 14.97 34.87
CA ASP A 574 -3.87 15.36 34.67
C ASP A 574 -3.05 15.23 35.95
N ASP A 575 -3.55 15.78 37.07
CA ASP A 575 -2.93 15.69 38.40
C ASP A 575 -2.69 14.23 38.82
N LEU A 576 -3.64 13.34 38.48
CA LEU A 576 -3.54 11.92 38.77
C LEU A 576 -2.44 11.26 37.94
N MET A 577 -2.37 11.54 36.64
CA MET A 577 -1.30 11.04 35.78
C MET A 577 0.07 11.49 36.29
N ASP A 578 0.23 12.79 36.58
CA ASP A 578 1.47 13.35 37.12
C ASP A 578 1.85 12.73 38.46
N TYR A 579 0.90 12.47 39.37
CA TYR A 579 1.16 11.78 40.63
C TYR A 579 1.81 10.41 40.41
N TYR A 580 1.26 9.60 39.50
CA TYR A 580 1.75 8.25 39.24
C TYR A 580 3.09 8.22 38.51
N ILE A 581 3.33 9.17 37.61
CA ILE A 581 4.62 9.35 36.94
C ILE A 581 5.68 9.75 37.97
N ASN A 582 5.41 10.75 38.80
CA ASN A 582 6.36 11.28 39.80
C ASN A 582 6.71 10.26 40.90
N ASN A 583 5.80 9.34 41.21
CA ASN A 583 6.05 8.25 42.15
C ASN A 583 6.79 7.05 41.52
N GLY A 584 6.99 7.04 40.20
CA GLY A 584 7.70 5.96 39.49
C GLY A 584 6.90 4.65 39.39
N ASP A 585 5.57 4.77 39.45
CA ASP A 585 4.60 3.67 39.34
C ASP A 585 4.27 3.36 37.87
N ILE A 586 4.43 4.33 36.97
CA ILE A 586 4.30 4.16 35.51
C ILE A 586 5.70 4.06 34.88
N THR A 587 5.91 3.05 34.02
CA THR A 587 7.15 2.93 33.25
C THR A 587 6.94 3.38 31.82
N ASN A 588 7.87 4.21 31.33
CA ASN A 588 7.82 4.84 30.01
C ASN A 588 6.47 5.52 29.75
N PRO A 589 6.12 6.63 30.43
CA PRO A 589 4.78 7.20 30.30
C PRO A 589 4.51 7.85 28.93
N TRP A 590 5.55 8.01 28.09
CA TRP A 590 5.53 8.81 26.87
C TRP A 590 5.03 10.26 27.09
N TRP A 591 4.98 10.72 28.33
CA TRP A 591 4.36 11.96 28.78
C TRP A 591 5.33 13.13 28.80
N THR A 592 4.90 14.28 28.29
CA THR A 592 5.67 15.55 28.28
C THR A 592 5.26 16.52 29.39
N GLY A 593 4.15 16.28 30.10
CA GLY A 593 3.62 17.18 31.14
C GLY A 593 2.62 18.20 30.63
N GLU A 594 2.06 19.01 31.55
CA GLU A 594 1.47 20.30 31.20
C GLU A 594 2.58 21.26 30.76
N GLY A 595 2.83 21.31 29.46
CA GLY A 595 3.71 22.29 28.84
C GLY A 595 3.07 22.79 27.55
N ASP A 596 2.80 24.10 27.51
CA ASP A 596 2.79 24.84 26.26
C ASP A 596 4.07 24.50 25.50
N ILE A 597 3.93 24.01 24.27
CA ILE A 597 5.02 23.93 23.32
C ILE A 597 5.22 25.36 22.81
N ASP A 598 6.21 26.07 23.34
CA ASP A 598 6.78 27.27 22.71
C ASP A 598 7.61 26.88 21.47
#